data_AF-A0A358PDC0-F1
#
_entry.id   AF-A0A358PDC0-F1
#
_cell.length_a   1.000
_cell.length_b   1.000
_cell.length_c   1.000
_cell.angle_alpha   90.00
_cell.angle_beta   90.00
_cell.angle_gamma   90.00
#
_symmetry.space_group_name_H-M   'P 1'
#
loop_
_entity.id
_entity.type
_entity.pdbx_description
1 polymer ?
#
loop_
_entity_poly.entity_id
_entity_poly.type
_entity_poly.pdbx_seq_one_letter_code
_entity_poly.pdbx_strand_id
1 'polypeptide(L)'
;CGPCKQLGPLLEKVVAAAKGKVKMVRINIDENQQIAQQMRVQSVPTVYGFFNGQPVDGFAGAQPESTLKQFIDKLVAAGGSGPDIAAMVAAANNLLETQDYENAMAQYHEIMAADP
;
A
#
# COMPACT_ATOMS: atom_id res chain seq x y z
N CYS A 1 19.24 14.04 -0.40
CA CYS A 1 18.30 14.20 -1.53
C CYS A 1 17.23 15.24 -1.21
N GLY A 2 17.17 16.38 -1.93
CA GLY A 2 16.15 17.44 -1.73
C GLY A 2 14.76 17.08 -2.26
N PRO A 3 14.62 16.60 -3.51
CA PRO A 3 13.33 16.17 -4.08
C PRO A 3 12.63 15.05 -3.29
N CYS A 4 13.41 14.15 -2.68
CA CYS A 4 12.89 13.08 -1.83
C CYS A 4 12.12 13.60 -0.60
N LYS A 5 12.59 14.72 -0.01
CA LYS A 5 11.96 15.32 1.18
C LYS A 5 10.61 15.96 0.86
N GLN A 6 10.40 16.39 -0.39
CA GLN A 6 9.13 16.96 -0.84
C GLN A 6 8.12 15.88 -1.24
N LEU A 7 8.59 14.87 -1.98
CA LEU A 7 7.73 13.78 -2.47
C LEU A 7 7.25 12.87 -1.32
N GLY A 8 8.11 12.61 -0.34
CA GLY A 8 7.83 11.67 0.76
C GLY A 8 6.52 11.94 1.51
N PRO A 9 6.31 13.15 2.07
CA PRO A 9 5.08 13.50 2.79
C PRO A 9 3.83 13.51 1.89
N LEU A 10 3.99 13.91 0.63
CA LEU A 10 2.87 13.94 -0.31
C LEU A 10 2.41 12.52 -0.67
N LEU A 11 3.35 11.61 -0.90
CA LEU A 11 3.04 10.22 -1.21
C LEU A 11 2.42 9.50 0.00
N GLU A 12 2.92 9.74 1.22
CA GLU A 12 2.31 9.24 2.46
C GLU A 12 0.85 9.69 2.60
N LYS A 13 0.56 10.98 2.35
CA LYS A 13 -0.80 11.53 2.39
C LYS A 13 -1.74 10.80 1.43
N VAL A 14 -1.30 10.57 0.19
CA VAL A 14 -2.13 9.91 -0.84
C VAL A 14 -2.32 8.43 -0.53
N VAL A 15 -1.28 7.74 -0.07
CA VAL A 15 -1.36 6.32 0.34
C VAL A 15 -2.26 6.15 1.56
N ALA A 16 -2.18 7.03 2.56
CA ALA A 16 -3.07 7.01 3.72
C ALA A 16 -4.55 7.16 3.31
N ALA A 17 -4.83 7.98 2.29
CA ALA A 17 -6.17 8.11 1.73
C ALA A 17 -6.70 6.83 1.06
N ALA A 18 -5.81 5.90 0.66
CA ALA A 18 -6.19 4.60 0.11
C ALA A 18 -6.66 3.60 1.19
N LYS A 19 -6.69 3.98 2.47
CA LYS A 19 -7.26 3.19 3.59
C LYS A 19 -6.76 1.75 3.66
N GLY A 20 -5.45 1.55 3.52
CA GLY A 20 -4.83 0.23 3.63
C GLY A 20 -4.86 -0.62 2.36
N LYS A 21 -5.54 -0.18 1.29
CA LYS A 21 -5.55 -0.89 -0.01
C LYS A 21 -4.19 -0.88 -0.71
N VAL A 22 -3.30 0.03 -0.31
CA VAL A 22 -1.92 0.11 -0.79
C VAL A 22 -0.99 0.25 0.42
N LYS A 23 0.06 -0.58 0.48
CA LYS A 23 1.14 -0.45 1.46
C LYS A 23 2.31 0.29 0.80
N MET A 24 2.86 1.31 1.46
CA MET A 24 4.04 2.04 1.00
C MET A 24 5.29 1.56 1.73
N VAL A 25 6.33 1.25 0.97
CA VAL A 25 7.64 0.83 1.50
C VAL A 25 8.71 1.80 0.99
N ARG A 26 9.63 2.18 1.87
CA ARG A 26 10.79 3.01 1.54
C ARG A 26 12.05 2.16 1.57
N ILE A 27 12.87 2.28 0.53
CA ILE A 27 14.15 1.58 0.43
C ILE A 27 15.25 2.62 0.31
N ASN A 28 16.25 2.54 1.20
CA ASN A 28 17.48 3.33 1.08
C ASN A 28 18.41 2.64 0.08
N ILE A 29 18.61 3.25 -1.09
CA ILE A 29 19.45 2.65 -2.15
C ILE A 29 20.94 2.70 -1.83
N ASP A 30 21.39 3.60 -0.94
CA ASP A 30 22.81 3.68 -0.54
C ASP A 30 23.23 2.40 0.20
N GLU A 31 22.29 1.84 0.98
CA GLU A 31 22.44 0.57 1.71
C GLU A 31 22.05 -0.65 0.86
N ASN A 32 21.27 -0.46 -0.22
CA ASN A 32 20.65 -1.53 -1.01
C ASN A 32 20.99 -1.42 -2.51
N GLN A 33 22.27 -1.26 -2.84
CA GLN A 33 22.71 -1.00 -4.22
C GLN A 33 22.33 -2.09 -5.21
N GLN A 34 22.28 -3.36 -4.78
CA GLN A 34 21.86 -4.48 -5.65
C GLN A 34 20.40 -4.35 -6.10
N ILE A 35 19.50 -3.93 -5.20
CA ILE A 35 18.08 -3.69 -5.52
C ILE A 35 17.97 -2.53 -6.51
N ALA A 36 18.73 -1.46 -6.30
CA ALA A 36 18.75 -0.31 -7.21
C ALA A 36 19.18 -0.71 -8.63
N GLN A 37 20.18 -1.59 -8.77
CA GLN A 37 20.63 -2.11 -10.06
C GLN A 37 19.58 -3.02 -10.72
N GLN A 38 18.99 -3.95 -9.97
CA GLN A 38 17.95 -4.86 -10.48
C GLN A 38 16.73 -4.09 -10.99
N MET A 39 16.31 -3.07 -10.25
CA MET A 39 15.20 -2.19 -10.64
C MET A 39 15.59 -1.13 -11.68
N ARG A 40 16.86 -1.07 -12.08
CA ARG A 40 17.41 -0.08 -13.03
C ARG A 40 17.15 1.37 -12.60
N VAL A 41 17.29 1.66 -11.31
CA VAL A 41 17.12 3.01 -10.75
C VAL A 41 18.24 3.92 -11.24
N GLN A 42 17.91 4.89 -12.09
CA GLN A 42 18.88 5.86 -12.64
C GLN A 42 18.91 7.19 -11.88
N SER A 43 17.84 7.50 -11.13
CA SER A 43 17.72 8.75 -10.38
C SER A 43 16.86 8.56 -9.13
N VAL A 44 17.06 9.43 -8.14
CA VAL A 44 16.31 9.42 -6.88
C VAL A 44 15.52 10.73 -6.74
N PRO A 45 14.22 10.69 -6.41
CA PRO A 45 13.41 9.51 -6.09
C PRO A 45 12.91 8.76 -7.34
N THR A 46 12.80 7.44 -7.24
CA THR A 46 12.05 6.59 -8.18
C THR A 46 11.03 5.79 -7.37
N VAL A 47 9.80 5.70 -7.87
CA VAL A 47 8.68 4.99 -7.23
C VAL A 47 8.18 3.92 -8.19
N TYR A 48 8.02 2.70 -7.66
CA TYR A 48 7.43 1.58 -8.37
C TYR A 48 6.18 1.11 -7.64
N GLY A 49 5.15 0.76 -8.40
CA GLY A 49 3.94 0.14 -7.92
C GLY A 49 4.00 -1.35 -8.22
N PHE A 50 3.81 -2.17 -7.20
CA PHE A 50 3.87 -3.63 -7.32
C PHE A 50 2.50 -4.25 -7.09
N PHE A 51 2.20 -5.28 -7.85
CA PHE A 51 1.05 -6.16 -7.64
C PHE A 51 1.47 -7.60 -7.93
N ASN A 52 1.13 -8.55 -7.05
CA ASN A 52 1.53 -9.96 -7.13
C ASN A 52 3.03 -10.17 -7.42
N GLY A 53 3.88 -9.37 -6.76
CA GLY A 53 5.34 -9.45 -6.90
C GLY A 53 5.90 -8.91 -8.23
N GLN A 54 5.07 -8.34 -9.09
CA GLN A 54 5.47 -7.77 -10.37
C GLN A 54 5.31 -6.23 -10.35
N PRO A 55 6.24 -5.46 -10.94
CA PRO A 55 6.07 -4.03 -11.12
C PRO A 55 5.03 -3.75 -12.21
N VAL A 56 3.96 -3.03 -11.87
CA VAL A 56 2.84 -2.75 -12.77
C VAL A 56 2.79 -1.30 -13.25
N ASP A 57 3.38 -0.37 -12.50
CA ASP A 57 3.53 1.04 -12.90
C ASP A 57 4.75 1.64 -12.17
N GLY A 58 5.26 2.78 -12.63
CA GLY A 58 6.35 3.47 -11.96
C GLY A 58 6.69 4.82 -12.58
N PHE A 59 7.30 5.69 -11.77
CA PHE A 59 7.75 7.01 -12.20
C PHE A 59 9.03 7.43 -11.48
N ALA A 60 9.77 8.36 -12.09
CA ALA A 60 10.94 9.00 -11.50
C ALA A 60 10.68 10.48 -11.24
N GLY A 61 11.39 11.03 -10.26
CA GLY A 61 11.32 12.43 -9.85
C GLY A 61 10.09 12.78 -9.02
N ALA A 62 9.97 14.07 -8.71
CA ALA A 62 8.80 14.61 -8.03
C ALA A 62 7.64 14.76 -9.00
N GLN A 63 6.44 14.34 -8.60
CA GLN A 63 5.22 14.41 -9.40
C GLN A 63 4.15 15.23 -8.66
N PRO A 64 3.21 15.89 -9.37
CA PRO A 64 2.07 16.57 -8.76
C PRO A 64 1.15 15.62 -8.00
N GLU A 65 0.42 16.13 -6.99
CA GLU A 65 -0.51 15.32 -6.18
C GLU A 65 -1.58 14.60 -7.04
N SER A 66 -2.03 15.21 -8.13
CA SER A 66 -2.97 14.59 -9.07
C SER A 66 -2.41 13.34 -9.74
N THR A 67 -1.16 13.38 -10.19
CA THR A 67 -0.48 12.22 -10.79
C THR A 67 -0.28 11.12 -9.76
N LEU A 68 0.05 11.47 -8.51
CA LEU A 68 0.18 10.50 -7.43
C LEU A 68 -1.15 9.81 -7.12
N LYS A 69 -2.26 10.56 -7.07
CA LYS A 69 -3.60 9.98 -6.89
C LYS A 69 -3.93 9.00 -8.01
N GLN A 70 -3.75 9.39 -9.26
CA GLN A 70 -3.98 8.52 -10.42
C GLN A 70 -3.13 7.24 -10.35
N PHE A 71 -1.87 7.37 -9.94
CA PHE A 71 -0.97 6.23 -9.75
C PHE A 71 -1.50 5.25 -8.68
N ILE A 72 -1.92 5.76 -7.52
CA ILE A 72 -2.50 4.94 -6.45
C ILE A 72 -3.84 4.34 -6.87
N ASP A 73 -4.71 5.09 -7.55
CA ASP A 73 -6.01 4.60 -8.03
C ASP A 73 -5.84 3.43 -9.01
N LYS A 74 -4.87 3.49 -9.91
CA LYS A 74 -4.52 2.37 -10.79
C LYS A 74 -4.06 1.14 -10.01
N LEU A 75 -3.25 1.32 -8.96
CA LEU A 75 -2.80 0.21 -8.12
C LEU A 75 -3.95 -0.44 -7.36
N VAL A 76 -4.88 0.37 -6.83
CA VAL A 76 -6.11 -0.13 -6.19
C VAL A 76 -6.98 -0.88 -7.20
N ALA A 77 -7.13 -0.37 -8.42
CA ALA A 77 -7.88 -1.04 -9.48
C ALA A 77 -7.24 -2.35 -9.93
N ALA A 78 -5.90 -2.38 -10.04
CA ALA A 78 -5.14 -3.59 -10.38
C ALA A 78 -5.18 -4.64 -9.26
N GLY A 79 -5.23 -4.19 -8.01
CA GLY A 79 -5.33 -5.02 -6.80
C GLY A 79 -6.60 -5.87 -6.71
N GLY A 80 -7.64 -5.52 -7.47
CA GLY A 80 -9.00 -5.98 -7.20
C GLY A 80 -9.49 -5.50 -5.83
N SER A 81 -10.77 -5.71 -5.54
CA SER A 81 -11.30 -5.56 -4.18
C SER A 81 -10.75 -6.69 -3.32
N GLY A 82 -9.47 -6.61 -2.92
CA GLY A 82 -8.98 -7.43 -1.82
C GLY A 82 -9.89 -7.28 -0.60
N PRO A 83 -9.95 -8.29 0.28
CA PRO A 83 -10.80 -8.25 1.47
C PRO A 83 -10.56 -6.94 2.24
N ASP A 84 -11.63 -6.18 2.49
CA ASP A 84 -11.56 -4.94 3.25
C ASP A 84 -11.39 -5.29 4.73
N ILE A 85 -10.13 -5.56 5.11
CA ILE A 85 -9.76 -6.00 6.46
C ILE A 85 -10.30 -5.04 7.52
N ALA A 86 -10.29 -3.73 7.26
CA ALA A 86 -10.81 -2.75 8.19
C ALA A 86 -12.32 -2.89 8.39
N ALA A 87 -13.08 -3.08 7.30
CA ALA A 87 -14.51 -3.36 7.40
C ALA A 87 -14.81 -4.71 8.06
N MET A 88 -14.00 -5.74 7.77
CA MET A 88 -14.14 -7.07 8.37
C MET A 88 -13.86 -7.04 9.88
N VAL A 89 -12.82 -6.32 10.33
CA VAL A 89 -12.52 -6.11 11.75
C VAL A 89 -13.63 -5.34 12.44
N ALA A 90 -14.17 -4.29 11.79
CA ALA A 90 -15.31 -3.55 12.33
C ALA A 90 -16.56 -4.43 12.51
N ALA A 91 -16.83 -5.32 11.54
CA ALA A 91 -17.91 -6.29 11.64
C ALA A 91 -17.68 -7.33 12.76
N ALA A 92 -16.45 -7.84 12.90
CA ALA A 92 -16.09 -8.76 13.97
C ALA A 92 -16.24 -8.11 15.37
N ASN A 93 -15.86 -6.84 15.52
CA ASN A 93 -16.03 -6.09 16.77
C ASN A 93 -17.53 -5.95 17.16
N ASN A 94 -18.41 -5.69 16.19
CA ASN A 94 -19.85 -5.59 16.44
C ASN A 94 -20.44 -6.92 16.95
N LEU A 95 -19.96 -8.06 16.44
CA LEU A 95 -20.38 -9.38 16.92
C LEU A 95 -19.96 -9.64 18.38
N LEU A 96 -18.79 -9.14 18.80
CA LEU A 96 -18.39 -9.16 20.21
C LEU A 96 -19.33 -8.33 21.09
N GLU A 97 -19.77 -7.17 20.63
CA GLU A 97 -20.72 -6.32 21.36
C GLU A 97 -22.09 -7.00 21.53
N THR A 98 -22.53 -7.77 20.53
CA THR A 98 -23.76 -8.56 20.60
C THR A 98 -23.59 -9.90 21.32
N GLN A 99 -22.43 -10.16 21.93
CA GLN A 99 -22.07 -11.42 22.60
C GLN A 99 -22.14 -12.66 21.68
N ASP A 100 -22.05 -12.45 20.37
CA ASP A 100 -22.05 -13.51 19.36
C ASP A 100 -20.61 -13.97 19.13
N TYR A 101 -20.05 -14.64 20.14
CA TYR A 101 -18.64 -15.03 20.16
C TYR A 101 -18.28 -16.08 19.11
N GLU A 102 -19.23 -16.92 18.70
CA GLU A 102 -19.02 -17.96 17.70
C GLU A 102 -18.79 -17.32 16.32
N ASN A 103 -19.68 -16.42 15.90
CA ASN A 103 -19.53 -15.70 14.64
C ASN A 103 -18.34 -14.73 14.68
N ALA A 104 -18.10 -14.05 15.81
CA ALA A 104 -16.94 -13.18 15.96
C ALA A 104 -15.62 -13.94 15.75
N MET A 105 -15.50 -15.14 16.33
CA MET A 105 -14.30 -15.98 16.20
C MET A 105 -14.09 -16.46 14.76
N ALA A 106 -15.14 -16.89 14.07
CA ALA A 106 -15.07 -17.27 12.66
C ALA A 106 -14.58 -16.09 11.79
N GLN A 107 -15.08 -14.89 12.06
CA GLN A 107 -14.75 -13.70 11.30
C GLN A 107 -13.30 -13.24 11.52
N TYR A 108 -12.78 -13.34 12.76
CA TYR A 108 -11.35 -13.10 13.02
C TYR A 108 -10.44 -14.13 12.34
N HIS A 109 -10.85 -15.40 12.30
CA HIS A 109 -10.10 -16.42 11.55
C HIS A 109 -10.01 -16.10 10.06
N GLU A 110 -11.11 -15.62 9.47
CA GLU A 110 -11.13 -15.21 8.06
C GLU A 110 -10.28 -13.96 7.80
N ILE A 111 -10.28 -13.01 8.73
CA ILE A 111 -9.38 -11.84 8.69
C ILE A 111 -7.91 -12.27 8.72
N MET A 112 -7.54 -13.20 9.62
CA MET A 112 -6.16 -13.70 9.72
C MET A 112 -5.72 -14.47 8.48
N ALA A 113 -6.64 -15.16 7.79
CA ALA A 113 -6.34 -15.81 6.52
C ALA A 113 -6.14 -14.80 5.37
N ALA A 114 -6.69 -13.59 5.51
CA ALA A 114 -6.69 -12.55 4.49
C ALA A 114 -5.55 -11.52 4.64
N ASP A 115 -4.91 -11.40 5.80
CA ASP A 115 -3.67 -10.62 6.03
C ASP A 115 -2.48 -11.58 6.24
N PRO A 116 -1.73 -11.93 5.18
CA PRO A 116 -0.58 -12.84 5.26
C PRO A 116 0.66 -12.24 5.92
#